data_AF-A0A6S6YJX1-F1
#
_entry.id   AF-A0A6S6YJX1-F1
#
_cell.length_a   1.000
_cell.length_b   1.000
_cell.length_c   1.000
_cell.angle_alpha   90.00
_cell.angle_beta   90.00
_cell.angle_gamma   90.00
#
_symmetry.space_group_name_H-M   'P 1'
#
loop_
_entity.id
_entity.type
_entity.pdbx_description
1 polymer ?
#
loop_
_entity_poly.entity_id
_entity_poly.type
_entity_poly.pdbx_seq_one_letter_code
_entity_poly.pdbx_strand_id
1 'polypeptide(L)'
;MKARSLQTGFSIIEVMVSIVIIMIGLMGVLGMQSLAMVNEFESYQRTQAVISLNNIVDRIQNSRYAAPCYAITTDAGTGTPYLGDASGGNHYDVPTDVAGYTCASVDNAPGLTEEQKTAFKSQILNDLSESDTLLQSAGIEAANNAFGGLVQARACISSSTDNGMTMYTVTVAWRGTSPTMAPSNTCGSGLYDNDAMRRVVSTTFKVANLI
;
A
#
# COMPACT_ATOMS: atom_id res chain seq x y z
N MET A 1 -20.47 7.26 77.17
CA MET A 1 -20.64 8.36 76.20
C MET A 1 -20.94 7.76 74.84
N LYS A 2 -22.12 8.02 74.27
CA LYS A 2 -22.53 7.48 72.96
C LYS A 2 -22.45 8.63 71.96
N ALA A 3 -21.45 8.62 71.09
CA ALA A 3 -21.32 9.63 70.03
C ALA A 3 -22.51 9.49 69.07
N ARG A 4 -23.28 10.56 68.85
CA ARG A 4 -24.33 10.59 67.83
C ARG A 4 -23.67 10.80 66.47
N SER A 5 -23.80 9.82 65.57
CA SER A 5 -23.47 10.03 64.16
C SER A 5 -24.52 10.95 63.54
N LEU A 6 -24.09 12.13 63.07
CA LEU A 6 -24.91 12.97 62.20
C LEU A 6 -24.99 12.26 60.84
N GLN A 7 -26.14 11.71 60.48
CA GLN A 7 -26.42 11.29 59.11
C GLN A 7 -26.55 12.56 58.25
N THR A 8 -25.51 12.90 57.50
CA THR A 8 -25.62 13.80 56.36
C THR A 8 -26.22 13.00 55.21
N GLY A 9 -27.54 13.12 55.01
CA GLY A 9 -28.20 12.58 53.82
C GLY A 9 -27.68 13.29 52.57
N PHE A 10 -27.28 12.51 51.56
CA PHE A 10 -26.99 13.01 50.22
C PHE A 10 -28.24 13.70 49.65
N SER A 11 -28.09 14.92 49.12
CA SER A 11 -29.19 15.59 48.42
C SER A 11 -29.36 14.96 47.03
N ILE A 12 -30.61 14.76 46.57
CA ILE A 12 -30.92 14.23 45.23
C ILE A 12 -30.22 15.04 44.12
N ILE A 13 -29.99 16.35 44.35
CA ILE A 13 -29.30 17.22 43.40
C ILE A 13 -27.84 16.80 43.16
N GLU A 14 -27.16 16.28 44.18
CA GLU A 14 -25.76 15.85 44.09
C GLU A 14 -25.62 14.61 43.20
N VAL A 15 -26.58 13.69 43.29
CA VAL A 15 -26.65 12.50 42.44
C VAL A 15 -27.01 12.87 41.00
N MET A 16 -27.91 13.83 40.79
CA MET A 16 -28.22 14.29 39.43
C MET A 16 -27.01 14.98 38.79
N VAL A 17 -26.29 15.81 39.54
CA VAL A 17 -25.08 16.48 39.06
C VAL A 17 -23.98 15.46 38.74
N SER A 18 -23.78 14.43 39.58
CA SER A 18 -22.78 13.39 39.31
C SER A 18 -23.09 12.57 38.06
N ILE A 19 -24.36 12.21 37.83
CA ILE A 19 -24.79 11.52 36.61
C ILE A 19 -24.52 12.38 35.37
N VAL A 20 -24.84 13.68 35.41
CA VAL A 20 -24.59 14.60 34.29
C VAL A 20 -23.09 14.71 34.00
N ILE A 21 -22.25 14.84 35.03
CA ILE A 21 -20.79 14.89 34.88
C ILE A 21 -20.26 13.60 34.24
N ILE A 22 -20.74 12.43 34.68
CA ILE A 22 -20.34 11.12 34.13
C ILE A 22 -20.77 10.99 32.67
N MET A 23 -21.99 11.42 32.32
CA MET A 23 -22.48 11.37 30.94
C MET A 23 -21.61 12.20 30.00
N ILE A 24 -21.25 13.43 30.39
CA ILE A 24 -20.36 14.30 29.60
C ILE A 24 -18.96 13.67 29.51
N GLY A 25 -18.44 13.13 30.61
CA GLY A 25 -17.15 12.44 30.65
C GLY A 25 -17.09 11.22 29.72
N LEU A 26 -18.11 10.38 29.70
CA LEU A 26 -18.17 9.18 28.87
C LEU A 26 -18.30 9.50 27.38
N MET A 27 -19.07 10.54 27.02
CA MET A 27 -19.12 11.07 25.66
C MET A 27 -17.73 11.53 25.18
N GLY A 28 -16.95 12.17 26.06
CA GLY A 28 -15.57 12.54 25.77
C GLY A 28 -14.66 11.34 25.49
N VAL A 29 -14.80 10.26 26.27
CA VAL A 29 -14.01 9.02 26.07
C VAL A 29 -14.35 8.34 24.75
N LEU A 30 -15.62 8.26 24.39
CA LEU A 30 -16.04 7.67 23.11
C LEU A 30 -15.49 8.46 21.91
N GLY A 31 -15.43 9.78 22.00
CA GLY A 31 -14.80 10.62 20.98
C GLY A 31 -13.28 10.39 20.85
N MET A 32 -12.58 10.15 21.97
CA MET A 32 -11.16 9.79 21.92
C MET A 32 -10.93 8.37 21.38
N GLN A 33 -11.82 7.43 21.71
CA GLN A 33 -11.74 6.05 21.25
C GLN A 33 -11.86 5.94 19.72
N SER A 34 -12.73 6.73 19.08
CA SER A 34 -12.87 6.72 17.63
C SER A 34 -11.63 7.28 16.91
N LEU A 35 -11.07 8.38 17.42
CA LEU A 35 -9.83 8.94 16.88
C LEU A 35 -8.64 7.98 17.05
N ALA A 36 -8.59 7.25 18.17
CA ALA A 36 -7.57 6.22 18.38
C ALA A 36 -7.65 5.12 17.29
N MET A 37 -8.85 4.62 16.98
CA MET A 37 -9.04 3.61 15.94
C MET A 37 -8.62 4.10 14.54
N VAL A 38 -8.93 5.36 14.19
CA VAL A 38 -8.52 5.93 12.89
C VAL A 38 -7.00 6.04 12.78
N ASN A 39 -6.34 6.47 13.86
CA ASN A 39 -4.88 6.57 13.90
C ASN A 39 -4.21 5.19 13.84
N GLU A 40 -4.78 4.19 14.51
CA GLU A 40 -4.33 2.80 14.41
C GLU A 40 -4.43 2.28 12.98
N PHE A 41 -5.54 2.54 12.30
CA PHE A 41 -5.73 2.12 10.91
C PHE A 41 -4.72 2.76 9.96
N GLU A 42 -4.44 4.07 10.08
CA GLU A 42 -3.42 4.74 9.26
C GLU A 42 -2.02 4.16 9.49
N SER A 43 -1.68 3.81 10.74
CA SER A 43 -0.41 3.16 11.09
C SER A 43 -0.32 1.74 10.50
N TYR A 44 -1.41 0.98 10.58
CA TYR A 44 -1.50 -0.36 10.00
C TYR A 44 -1.30 -0.33 8.48
N GLN A 45 -1.96 0.60 7.78
CA GLN A 45 -1.78 0.78 6.34
C GLN A 45 -0.33 1.07 5.97
N ARG A 46 0.37 1.95 6.69
CA ARG A 46 1.80 2.22 6.42
C ARG A 46 2.66 0.98 6.55
N THR A 47 2.37 0.14 7.56
CA THR A 47 3.09 -1.13 7.76
C THR A 47 2.82 -2.08 6.59
N GLN A 48 1.56 -2.22 6.17
CA GLN A 48 1.21 -3.05 5.02
C GLN A 48 1.83 -2.53 3.72
N ALA A 49 1.89 -1.22 3.52
CA ALA A 49 2.53 -0.61 2.34
C ALA A 49 4.00 -0.99 2.23
N VAL A 50 4.72 -0.97 3.35
CA VAL A 50 6.12 -1.39 3.41
C VAL A 50 6.26 -2.89 3.16
N ILE A 51 5.37 -3.73 3.70
CA ILE A 51 5.38 -5.18 3.46
C ILE A 51 5.15 -5.49 1.97
N SER A 52 4.12 -4.90 1.35
CA SER A 52 3.84 -5.06 -0.08
C SER A 52 4.99 -4.55 -0.95
N LEU A 53 5.57 -3.39 -0.61
CA LEU A 53 6.73 -2.85 -1.29
C LEU A 53 7.94 -3.79 -1.21
N ASN A 54 8.25 -4.31 -0.02
CA ASN A 54 9.37 -5.24 0.16
C ASN A 54 9.14 -6.54 -0.60
N ASN A 55 7.89 -7.07 -0.62
CA ASN A 55 7.58 -8.25 -1.41
C ASN A 55 7.88 -8.06 -2.91
N ILE A 56 7.51 -6.91 -3.47
CA ILE A 56 7.81 -6.58 -4.87
C ILE A 56 9.32 -6.48 -5.09
N VAL A 57 10.02 -5.78 -4.19
CA VAL A 57 11.48 -5.61 -4.26
C VAL A 57 12.20 -6.95 -4.21
N ASP A 58 11.80 -7.84 -3.30
CA ASP A 58 12.40 -9.16 -3.13
C ASP A 58 12.23 -10.02 -4.40
N ARG A 59 11.06 -9.96 -5.06
CA ARG A 59 10.83 -10.65 -6.35
C ARG A 59 11.77 -10.14 -7.44
N ILE A 60 11.94 -8.83 -7.56
CA ILE A 60 12.85 -8.21 -8.53
C ILE A 60 14.32 -8.59 -8.21
N GLN A 61 14.69 -8.57 -6.94
CA GLN A 61 16.05 -8.92 -6.50
C GLN A 61 16.35 -10.41 -6.59
N ASN A 62 15.35 -11.28 -6.50
CA ASN A 62 15.50 -12.71 -6.75
C ASN A 62 15.57 -13.02 -8.26
N SER A 63 14.94 -12.19 -9.08
CA SER A 63 14.91 -12.29 -10.54
C SER A 63 15.87 -11.30 -11.21
N ARG A 64 17.11 -11.18 -10.70
CA ARG A 64 18.06 -10.10 -11.10
C ARG A 64 18.27 -9.96 -12.61
N TYR A 65 18.37 -11.09 -13.30
CA TYR A 65 18.57 -11.14 -14.75
C TYR A 65 17.37 -10.55 -15.53
N ALA A 66 16.18 -10.77 -14.99
CA ALA A 66 14.91 -10.29 -15.53
C ALA A 66 14.45 -8.96 -14.92
N ALA A 67 15.26 -8.29 -14.09
CA ALA A 67 14.88 -7.02 -13.47
C ALA A 67 14.32 -5.96 -14.45
N PRO A 68 14.85 -5.81 -15.69
CA PRO A 68 14.28 -4.89 -16.67
C PRO A 68 12.82 -5.22 -17.04
N CYS A 69 12.41 -6.48 -16.95
CA CYS A 69 11.05 -6.94 -17.27
C CYS A 69 10.01 -6.51 -16.25
N TYR A 70 10.43 -6.19 -15.01
CA TYR A 70 9.54 -5.72 -13.95
C TYR A 70 9.28 -4.22 -14.02
N ALA A 71 10.07 -3.46 -14.79
CA ALA A 71 9.92 -2.02 -14.95
C ALA A 71 8.74 -1.68 -15.86
N ILE A 72 7.53 -1.97 -15.39
CA ILE A 72 6.27 -1.79 -16.12
C ILE A 72 5.89 -0.31 -16.26
N THR A 73 6.31 0.56 -15.33
CA THR A 73 5.95 1.97 -15.32
C THR A 73 6.91 2.74 -16.22
N THR A 74 6.44 3.06 -17.41
CA THR A 74 7.23 3.70 -18.48
C THR A 74 7.07 5.22 -18.51
N ASP A 75 5.95 5.76 -18.03
CA ASP A 75 5.73 7.20 -17.92
C ASP A 75 5.93 7.65 -16.47
N ALA A 76 7.09 8.25 -16.20
CA ALA A 76 7.40 8.81 -14.89
C ALA A 76 6.64 10.11 -14.58
N GLY A 77 6.10 10.80 -15.60
CA GLY A 77 5.30 12.02 -15.43
C GLY A 77 3.91 11.73 -14.89
N THR A 78 3.31 10.62 -15.31
CA THR A 78 1.96 10.20 -14.87
C THR A 78 1.99 9.05 -13.86
N GLY A 79 3.12 8.36 -13.71
CA GLY A 79 3.22 7.19 -12.85
C GLY A 79 2.43 5.99 -13.38
N THR A 80 2.41 5.81 -14.71
CA THR A 80 1.66 4.75 -15.38
C THR A 80 2.53 3.92 -16.34
N PRO A 81 2.16 2.67 -16.63
CA PRO A 81 1.10 1.90 -15.97
C PRO A 81 1.49 1.39 -14.57
N TYR A 82 0.52 0.94 -13.78
CA TYR A 82 0.66 0.50 -12.39
C TYR A 82 -0.04 -0.85 -12.13
N LEU A 83 0.37 -1.58 -11.09
CA LEU A 83 -0.34 -2.74 -10.54
C LEU A 83 -1.31 -2.31 -9.44
N GLY A 84 -2.29 -3.16 -9.10
CA GLY A 84 -3.22 -2.97 -8.00
C GLY A 84 -4.62 -2.55 -8.46
N ASP A 85 -5.25 -1.63 -7.72
CA ASP A 85 -6.60 -1.13 -8.03
C ASP A 85 -6.69 -0.69 -9.50
N ALA A 86 -7.59 -1.31 -10.27
CA ALA A 86 -7.72 -1.06 -11.71
C ALA A 86 -8.62 0.15 -12.04
N SER A 87 -9.21 0.81 -11.03
CA SER A 87 -10.05 1.98 -11.26
C SER A 87 -9.24 3.15 -11.88
N GLY A 88 -9.84 3.97 -12.73
CA GLY A 88 -9.19 5.18 -13.27
C GLY A 88 -8.27 4.98 -14.49
N GLY A 89 -8.06 3.75 -14.97
CA GLY A 89 -7.37 3.48 -16.24
C GLY A 89 -5.84 3.55 -16.18
N ASN A 90 -5.16 3.03 -17.20
CA ASN A 90 -3.70 2.82 -17.24
C ASN A 90 -3.18 1.82 -16.19
N HIS A 91 -4.03 0.91 -15.75
CA HIS A 91 -3.62 -0.30 -15.06
C HIS A 91 -2.76 -1.17 -15.99
N TYR A 92 -1.73 -1.81 -15.45
CA TYR A 92 -0.92 -2.76 -16.20
C TYR A 92 -1.64 -4.11 -16.23
N ASP A 93 -2.29 -4.40 -17.36
CA ASP A 93 -2.90 -5.72 -17.59
C ASP A 93 -1.80 -6.78 -17.70
N VAL A 94 -1.56 -7.52 -16.60
CA VAL A 94 -0.53 -8.55 -16.56
C VAL A 94 -0.87 -9.64 -17.59
N PRO A 95 -0.01 -9.89 -18.59
CA PRO A 95 -0.27 -10.92 -19.59
C PRO A 95 -0.43 -12.31 -18.95
N THR A 96 -1.45 -13.05 -19.36
CA THR A 96 -1.69 -14.44 -18.93
C THR A 96 -1.05 -15.47 -19.84
N ASP A 97 -0.73 -15.07 -21.08
CA ASP A 97 -0.05 -15.91 -22.05
C ASP A 97 1.45 -15.56 -22.12
N VAL A 98 2.27 -16.54 -21.76
CA VAL A 98 3.73 -16.46 -21.80
C VAL A 98 4.24 -16.35 -23.24
N ALA A 99 3.53 -16.91 -24.23
CA ALA A 99 3.97 -16.94 -25.62
C ALA A 99 3.97 -15.54 -26.27
N GLY A 100 3.01 -14.68 -25.89
CA GLY A 100 2.92 -13.29 -26.35
C GLY A 100 3.75 -12.29 -25.55
N TYR A 101 4.23 -12.67 -24.37
CA TYR A 101 5.02 -11.78 -23.51
C TYR A 101 6.47 -11.68 -24.01
N THR A 102 6.93 -10.45 -24.19
CA THR A 102 8.31 -10.14 -24.60
C THR A 102 9.03 -9.39 -23.49
N CYS A 103 10.27 -9.77 -23.25
CA CYS A 103 11.18 -9.02 -22.41
C CYS A 103 12.58 -9.15 -22.98
N ALA A 104 13.15 -8.02 -23.42
CA ALA A 104 14.42 -8.00 -24.13
C ALA A 104 15.59 -8.63 -23.37
N SER A 105 15.63 -8.53 -22.03
CA SER A 105 16.71 -9.15 -21.25
C SER A 105 16.62 -10.67 -21.21
N VAL A 106 15.42 -11.25 -21.32
CA VAL A 106 15.20 -12.70 -21.36
C VAL A 106 15.22 -13.24 -22.79
N ASP A 107 14.60 -12.53 -23.73
CA ASP A 107 14.51 -12.94 -25.15
C ASP A 107 15.89 -13.04 -25.81
N ASN A 108 16.75 -12.05 -25.56
CA ASN A 108 18.09 -11.96 -26.12
C ASN A 108 19.16 -12.61 -25.22
N ALA A 109 18.74 -13.42 -24.25
CA ALA A 109 19.64 -14.01 -23.29
C ALA A 109 20.63 -14.98 -23.94
N PRO A 110 21.96 -14.73 -23.85
CA PRO A 110 22.94 -15.67 -24.36
C PRO A 110 22.98 -16.93 -23.49
N GLY A 111 22.96 -18.10 -24.13
CA GLY A 111 23.14 -19.39 -23.45
C GLY A 111 21.91 -19.97 -22.74
N LEU A 112 20.74 -19.31 -22.81
CA LEU A 112 19.47 -19.91 -22.37
C LEU A 112 18.79 -20.65 -23.52
N THR A 113 18.27 -21.84 -23.23
CA THR A 113 17.37 -22.56 -24.14
C THR A 113 16.00 -21.89 -24.19
N GLU A 114 15.21 -22.14 -25.24
CA GLU A 114 13.86 -21.58 -25.36
C GLU A 114 12.92 -22.02 -24.20
N GLU A 115 13.13 -23.23 -23.67
CA GLU A 115 12.41 -23.71 -22.50
C GLU A 115 12.76 -22.90 -21.24
N GLN A 116 14.06 -22.60 -21.03
CA GLN A 116 14.51 -21.76 -19.91
C GLN A 116 13.99 -20.33 -20.04
N LYS A 117 14.00 -19.74 -21.25
CA LYS A 117 13.42 -18.41 -21.49
C LYS A 117 11.94 -18.37 -21.15
N THR A 118 11.19 -19.40 -21.56
CA THR A 118 9.76 -19.53 -21.25
C THR A 118 9.52 -19.67 -19.74
N ALA A 119 10.36 -20.42 -19.03
CA ALA A 119 10.28 -20.56 -17.57
C ALA A 119 10.52 -19.20 -16.87
N PHE A 120 11.53 -18.43 -17.27
CA PHE A 120 11.76 -17.08 -16.73
C PHE A 120 10.58 -16.14 -16.99
N LYS A 121 10.05 -16.13 -18.22
CA LYS A 121 8.86 -15.33 -18.55
C LYS A 121 7.65 -15.70 -17.70
N SER A 122 7.39 -17.00 -17.54
CA SER A 122 6.31 -17.49 -16.68
C SER A 122 6.48 -17.03 -15.23
N GLN A 123 7.70 -17.11 -14.69
CA GLN A 123 8.00 -16.61 -13.34
C GLN A 123 7.69 -15.10 -13.21
N ILE A 124 8.12 -14.27 -14.16
CA ILE A 124 7.88 -12.82 -14.13
C ILE A 124 6.38 -12.52 -14.14
N LEU A 125 5.61 -13.18 -15.00
CA LEU A 125 4.16 -12.98 -15.10
C LEU A 125 3.44 -13.44 -13.82
N ASN A 126 3.87 -14.54 -13.21
CA ASN A 126 3.37 -14.97 -11.90
C ASN A 126 3.70 -13.95 -10.80
N ASP A 127 4.93 -13.43 -10.78
CA ASP A 127 5.37 -12.43 -9.79
C ASP A 127 4.60 -11.11 -9.93
N LEU A 128 4.37 -10.64 -11.15
CA LEU A 128 3.58 -9.44 -11.44
C LEU A 128 2.10 -9.63 -11.11
N SER A 129 1.50 -10.77 -11.47
CA SER A 129 0.09 -11.05 -11.16
C SER A 129 -0.18 -11.26 -9.68
N GLU A 130 0.76 -11.88 -8.94
CA GLU A 130 0.65 -11.99 -7.50
C GLU A 130 0.78 -10.63 -6.81
N SER A 131 1.71 -9.79 -7.28
CA SER A 131 1.86 -8.41 -6.79
C SER A 131 0.60 -7.58 -7.08
N ASP A 132 0.01 -7.76 -8.25
CA ASP A 132 -1.24 -7.12 -8.67
C ASP A 132 -2.43 -7.48 -7.77
N THR A 133 -2.67 -8.78 -7.61
CA THR A 133 -3.77 -9.30 -6.78
C THR A 133 -3.58 -8.97 -5.29
N LEU A 134 -2.35 -8.96 -4.79
CA LEU A 134 -2.03 -8.53 -3.42
C LEU A 134 -2.46 -7.08 -3.17
N LEU A 135 -2.24 -6.18 -4.14
CA LEU A 135 -2.58 -4.77 -4.01
C LEU A 135 -4.08 -4.50 -4.20
N GLN A 136 -4.75 -5.27 -5.06
CA GLN A 136 -6.22 -5.21 -5.22
C GLN A 136 -6.96 -5.69 -3.96
N SER A 137 -6.51 -6.82 -3.37
CA SER A 137 -7.16 -7.46 -2.23
C SER A 137 -6.94 -6.73 -0.90
N ALA A 138 -5.96 -5.82 -0.83
CA ALA A 138 -5.65 -5.08 0.37
C ALA A 138 -6.74 -4.03 0.74
N GLY A 139 -7.63 -3.66 -0.18
CA GLY A 139 -8.43 -2.43 -0.03
C GLY A 139 -9.94 -2.54 -0.04
N ILE A 140 -10.54 -3.70 0.25
CA ILE A 140 -12.02 -3.82 0.19
C ILE A 140 -12.66 -3.30 1.48
N GLU A 141 -13.40 -2.19 1.37
CA GLU A 141 -14.27 -1.68 2.42
C GLU A 141 -15.50 -2.60 2.61
N ALA A 142 -15.48 -3.37 3.70
CA ALA A 142 -16.60 -3.95 4.45
C ALA A 142 -17.65 -4.85 3.75
N ALA A 143 -17.51 -6.17 3.92
CA ALA A 143 -18.59 -7.08 4.34
C ALA A 143 -18.01 -8.45 4.77
N ASN A 144 -17.79 -8.64 6.07
CA ASN A 144 -17.68 -9.94 6.75
C ASN A 144 -16.40 -10.79 6.77
N ASN A 145 -15.21 -10.39 6.29
CA ASN A 145 -13.90 -10.97 6.77
C ASN A 145 -12.62 -10.46 6.06
N ALA A 146 -12.48 -9.15 5.81
CA ALA A 146 -11.22 -8.60 5.32
C ALA A 146 -10.86 -7.30 6.05
N PHE A 147 -10.41 -7.43 7.30
CA PHE A 147 -9.61 -6.38 7.94
C PHE A 147 -8.16 -6.65 7.57
N GLY A 148 -7.51 -5.73 6.85
CA GLY A 148 -6.04 -5.72 6.87
C GLY A 148 -5.31 -5.36 5.57
N GLY A 149 -5.67 -4.26 4.89
CA GLY A 149 -4.75 -3.77 3.87
C GLY A 149 -4.92 -2.32 3.43
N LEU A 150 -4.29 -2.02 2.31
CA LEU A 150 -4.20 -0.72 1.67
C LEU A 150 -5.46 -0.41 0.85
N VAL A 151 -6.12 0.70 1.15
CA VAL A 151 -7.30 1.16 0.40
C VAL A 151 -6.86 1.73 -0.95
N GLN A 152 -7.43 1.21 -2.04
CA GLN A 152 -7.13 1.63 -3.42
C GLN A 152 -5.61 1.67 -3.69
N ALA A 153 -4.94 0.56 -3.36
CA ALA A 153 -3.50 0.46 -3.45
C ALA A 153 -3.06 0.32 -4.91
N ARG A 154 -1.95 0.98 -5.26
CA ARG A 154 -1.33 0.90 -6.58
C ARG A 154 0.18 0.81 -6.43
N ALA A 155 0.84 0.07 -7.30
CA ALA A 155 2.29 0.02 -7.34
C ALA A 155 2.85 0.39 -8.70
N CYS A 156 3.85 1.25 -8.69
CA CYS A 156 4.60 1.67 -9.86
C CYS A 156 6.04 1.16 -9.74
N ILE A 157 6.53 0.55 -10.81
CA ILE A 157 7.88 -0.01 -10.88
C ILE A 157 8.55 0.64 -12.08
N SER A 158 9.45 1.56 -11.81
CA SER A 158 10.17 2.32 -12.84
C SER A 158 11.65 2.02 -12.79
N SER A 159 12.33 2.17 -13.92
CA SER A 159 13.79 2.15 -13.98
C SER A 159 14.31 3.49 -14.46
N SER A 160 15.40 3.94 -13.86
CA SER A 160 16.11 5.16 -14.24
C SER A 160 17.57 4.79 -14.47
N THR A 161 18.19 5.34 -15.51
CA THR A 161 19.62 5.17 -15.75
C THR A 161 20.31 6.51 -15.59
N ASP A 162 21.19 6.61 -14.60
CA ASP A 162 21.99 7.80 -14.32
C ASP A 162 23.48 7.42 -14.35
N ASN A 163 24.28 8.15 -15.12
CA ASN A 163 25.72 7.91 -15.29
C ASN A 163 26.09 6.43 -15.58
N GLY A 164 25.28 5.74 -16.38
CA GLY A 164 25.48 4.33 -16.73
C GLY A 164 25.08 3.32 -15.64
N MET A 165 24.46 3.78 -14.55
CA MET A 165 23.90 2.94 -13.50
C MET A 165 22.38 2.90 -13.59
N THR A 166 21.83 1.70 -13.83
CA THR A 166 20.38 1.48 -13.79
C THR A 166 19.92 1.24 -12.35
N MET A 167 19.02 2.11 -11.89
CA MET A 167 18.36 2.07 -10.59
C MET A 167 16.89 1.74 -10.79
N TYR A 168 16.34 0.87 -9.95
CA TYR A 168 14.92 0.53 -9.94
C TYR A 168 14.26 1.22 -8.78
N THR A 169 13.14 1.88 -9.05
CA THR A 169 12.31 2.54 -8.03
C THR A 169 10.95 1.86 -7.99
N VAL A 170 10.65 1.22 -6.86
CA VAL A 170 9.34 0.66 -6.55
C VAL A 170 8.62 1.65 -5.66
N THR A 171 7.44 2.06 -6.07
CA THR A 171 6.57 2.95 -5.29
C THR A 171 5.22 2.29 -5.08
N VAL A 172 4.72 2.30 -3.84
CA VAL A 172 3.35 1.90 -3.51
C VAL A 172 2.59 3.14 -3.07
N ALA A 173 1.46 3.40 -3.73
CA ALA A 173 0.52 4.47 -3.44
C ALA A 173 -0.79 3.89 -2.88
N TRP A 174 -1.42 4.57 -1.93
CA TRP A 174 -2.74 4.17 -1.39
C TRP A 174 -3.51 5.40 -0.89
N ARG A 175 -4.81 5.23 -0.64
CA ARG A 175 -5.67 6.27 -0.06
C ARG A 175 -5.56 6.27 1.46
N GLY A 176 -5.16 7.40 2.04
CA GLY A 176 -5.21 7.65 3.48
C GLY A 176 -6.63 8.02 3.97
N THR A 177 -6.77 8.15 5.29
CA THR A 177 -8.05 8.49 5.96
C THR A 177 -8.28 9.99 6.13
N SER A 178 -7.23 10.80 5.99
CA SER A 178 -7.28 12.26 6.13
C SER A 178 -6.40 12.95 5.08
N PRO A 179 -6.82 14.13 4.57
CA PRO A 179 -6.07 14.87 3.59
C PRO A 179 -4.79 15.47 4.19
N THR A 180 -3.72 15.43 3.41
CA THR A 180 -2.40 15.97 3.71
C THR A 180 -1.85 16.71 2.49
N MET A 181 -0.53 16.89 2.38
CA MET A 181 0.08 17.42 1.17
C MET A 181 0.21 16.31 0.13
N ALA A 182 -0.22 16.58 -1.10
CA ALA A 182 -0.04 15.68 -2.22
C ALA A 182 1.44 15.33 -2.41
N PRO A 183 1.81 14.03 -2.50
CA PRO A 183 3.20 13.64 -2.72
C PRO A 183 3.71 14.08 -4.09
N SER A 184 4.99 14.45 -4.18
CA SER A 184 5.64 14.76 -5.46
C SER A 184 5.83 13.55 -6.38
N ASN A 185 5.79 12.33 -5.81
CA ASN A 185 5.80 11.10 -6.60
C ASN A 185 4.48 10.95 -7.36
N THR A 186 4.59 10.62 -8.64
CA THR A 186 3.50 10.59 -9.62
C THR A 186 2.72 9.27 -9.63
N CYS A 187 3.17 8.25 -8.90
CA CYS A 187 2.49 6.97 -8.83
C CYS A 187 1.06 7.13 -8.32
N GLY A 188 0.08 6.81 -9.17
CA GLY A 188 -1.34 7.01 -8.85
C GLY A 188 -1.80 8.47 -8.85
N SER A 189 -1.13 9.37 -9.59
CA SER A 189 -1.53 10.78 -9.71
C SER A 189 -2.86 10.97 -10.42
N GLY A 190 -3.76 11.72 -9.77
CA GLY A 190 -5.10 11.97 -10.28
C GLY A 190 -6.06 10.76 -10.20
N LEU A 191 -5.64 9.65 -9.58
CA LEU A 191 -6.45 8.42 -9.46
C LEU A 191 -7.14 8.27 -8.09
N TYR A 192 -7.03 9.28 -7.24
CA TYR A 192 -7.70 9.37 -5.95
C TYR A 192 -8.67 10.55 -5.97
N ASP A 193 -9.78 10.46 -5.22
CA ASP A 193 -10.79 11.54 -5.13
C ASP A 193 -10.18 12.92 -4.83
N ASN A 194 -9.11 12.91 -4.03
CA ASN A 194 -8.26 14.06 -3.77
C ASN A 194 -6.80 13.59 -3.62
N ASP A 195 -5.89 14.17 -4.39
CA ASP A 195 -4.46 13.85 -4.34
C ASP A 195 -3.83 14.11 -2.95
N ALA A 196 -4.43 15.02 -2.16
CA ALA A 196 -4.10 15.25 -0.76
C ALA A 196 -4.26 13.99 0.11
N MET A 197 -5.16 13.07 -0.26
CA MET A 197 -5.36 11.81 0.44
C MET A 197 -4.37 10.73 0.00
N ARG A 198 -3.64 10.92 -1.10
CA ARG A 198 -2.65 9.94 -1.56
C ARG A 198 -1.48 9.88 -0.58
N ARG A 199 -1.17 8.66 -0.14
CA ARG A 199 0.05 8.33 0.58
C ARG A 199 0.94 7.51 -0.34
N VAL A 200 2.24 7.68 -0.20
CA VAL A 200 3.23 6.93 -0.99
C VAL A 200 4.37 6.46 -0.10
N VAL A 201 4.87 5.28 -0.40
CA VAL A 201 6.15 4.78 0.09
C VAL A 201 6.95 4.32 -1.12
N SER A 202 8.23 4.68 -1.16
CA SER A 202 9.08 4.40 -2.30
C SER A 202 10.44 3.93 -1.82
N THR A 203 11.03 2.99 -2.55
CA THR A 203 12.41 2.57 -2.37
C THR A 203 13.11 2.52 -3.72
N THR A 204 14.39 2.88 -3.72
CA THR A 204 15.23 2.80 -4.89
C THR A 204 16.41 1.89 -4.58
N PHE A 205 16.66 0.93 -5.46
CA PHE A 205 17.73 -0.04 -5.31
C PHE A 205 18.42 -0.33 -6.64
N LYS A 206 19.62 -0.88 -6.56
CA LYS A 206 20.40 -1.33 -7.72
C LYS A 206 20.27 -2.84 -7.87
N VAL A 207 20.10 -3.30 -9.10
CA VAL A 207 20.28 -4.71 -9.45
C VAL A 207 21.61 -4.82 -10.19
N ALA A 208 22.52 -5.66 -9.69
CA ALA A 208 23.80 -5.85 -10.36
C ALA A 208 23.60 -6.62 -11.66
N ASN A 209 24.20 -6.07 -12.73
CA ASN A 209 24.15 -6.60 -14.08
C ASN A 209 24.94 -7.91 -14.18
N LEU A 210 24.39 -8.93 -14.84
CA LEU A 210 24.97 -10.29 -14.93
C LEU A 210 25.54 -10.62 -16.32
N ILE A 211 25.73 -9.61 -17.17
CA ILE A 211 26.40 -9.73 -18.47
C ILE A 211 27.91 -9.62 -18.35
#